data_AF-A0A653BT50-F1
#
_entry.id   AF-A0A653BT50-F1
#
_cell.length_a   1.000
_cell.length_b   1.000
_cell.length_c   1.000
_cell.angle_alpha   90.00
_cell.angle_beta   90.00
_cell.angle_gamma   90.00
#
_symmetry.space_group_name_H-M   'P 1'
#
loop_
_entity.id
_entity.type
_entity.pdbx_description
1 polymer ?
#
loop_
_entity_poly.entity_id
_entity_poly.type
_entity_poly.pdbx_seq_one_letter_code
_entity_poly.pdbx_strand_id
1 'polypeptide(L)' 'MAHLFTSVHEQSYVAYVIGYAAKIGPYRDSLTNGTSAILANTLSVLVLLTVPLIKYYFY' A
#
# COMPACT_ATOMS: atom_id res chain seq x y z
N MET A 1 0.72 20.73 -14.74
CA MET A 1 1.83 20.66 -13.77
C MET A 1 1.91 21.88 -12.86
N ALA A 2 1.51 23.09 -13.28
CA ALA A 2 1.55 24.29 -12.43
C ALA A 2 0.64 24.24 -11.18
N HIS A 3 -0.46 23.48 -11.20
CA HIS A 3 -1.39 23.39 -10.05
C HIS A 3 -0.80 22.71 -8.80
N LEU A 4 0.24 21.87 -8.94
CA LEU A 4 0.93 21.24 -7.80
C LEU A 4 1.95 22.19 -7.14
N PHE A 5 2.32 23.27 -7.82
CA PHE A 5 3.19 24.31 -7.28
C PHE A 5 2.32 25.46 -6.76
N THR A 6 1.65 25.24 -5.64
CA THR A 6 0.98 26.31 -4.89
C THR A 6 1.92 26.84 -3.81
N SER A 7 1.97 28.14 -3.50
CA SER A 7 2.83 28.72 -2.44
C SER A 7 4.36 28.51 -2.59
N VAL A 8 5.14 29.02 -1.63
CA VAL A 8 6.59 28.87 -1.55
C VAL A 8 6.94 27.54 -0.89
N HIS A 9 7.78 26.76 -1.55
CA HIS A 9 8.24 25.46 -1.07
C HIS A 9 9.78 25.41 -1.08
N GLU A 10 10.34 24.61 -0.18
CA GLU A 10 11.77 24.28 -0.17
C GLU A 10 12.20 23.63 -1.49
N GLN A 11 13.46 23.82 -1.91
CA GLN A 11 13.96 23.35 -3.21
C GLN A 11 13.80 21.83 -3.41
N SER A 12 13.84 21.05 -2.31
CA SER A 12 13.62 19.60 -2.30
C SER A 12 12.22 19.19 -2.79
N TYR A 13 11.22 20.06 -2.64
CA TYR A 13 9.84 19.81 -3.06
C TYR A 13 9.71 19.65 -4.59
N VAL A 14 10.56 20.32 -5.37
CA VAL A 14 10.52 20.25 -6.84
C VAL A 14 10.78 18.82 -7.33
N ALA A 15 11.80 18.15 -6.77
CA ALA A 15 12.13 16.77 -7.11
C ALA A 15 11.01 15.81 -6.68
N TYR A 16 10.39 16.05 -5.53
CA TYR A 16 9.27 15.27 -5.03
C TYR A 16 8.04 15.35 -5.95
N VAL A 17 7.64 16.57 -6.33
CA VAL A 17 6.46 16.78 -7.20
C VAL A 17 6.68 16.22 -8.59
N ILE A 18 7.87 16.35 -9.16
CA ILE A 18 8.21 15.74 -10.46
C ILE A 18 8.19 14.22 -10.33
N GLY A 19 8.76 13.67 -9.26
CA GLY A 19 8.75 12.24 -8.98
C GLY A 19 7.33 11.67 -8.89
N TYR A 20 6.47 12.37 -8.15
CA TYR A 20 5.06 12.04 -8.01
C TYR A 20 4.29 12.15 -9.33
N ALA A 21 4.41 13.28 -10.04
CA ALA A 21 3.65 13.55 -11.27
C ALA A 21 4.06 12.62 -12.43
N ALA A 22 5.36 12.28 -12.53
CA ALA A 22 5.87 11.37 -13.55
C ALA A 22 5.76 9.90 -13.16
N LYS A 23 5.27 9.57 -11.94
CA LYS A 23 5.29 8.23 -11.36
C LYS A 23 6.66 7.56 -11.48
N ILE A 24 7.72 8.27 -11.13
CA ILE A 24 9.10 7.77 -11.13
C ILE A 24 9.62 7.62 -9.68
N GLY A 25 10.57 6.71 -9.47
CA GLY A 25 11.09 6.41 -8.14
C GLY A 25 10.05 5.73 -7.23
N PRO A 26 9.96 6.07 -5.92
CA PRO A 26 9.09 5.40 -4.95
C PRO A 26 7.59 5.57 -5.25
N TYR A 27 7.21 6.42 -6.21
CA TYR A 27 5.83 6.65 -6.64
C TYR A 27 5.42 5.83 -7.87
N ARG A 28 6.29 4.93 -8.36
CA ARG A 28 5.99 4.00 -9.48
C ARG A 28 4.84 3.05 -9.15
N ASP A 29 4.83 2.51 -7.94
CA ASP A 29 3.96 1.38 -7.56
C ASP A 29 2.78 1.80 -6.66
N SER A 30 2.50 3.10 -6.55
CA SER A 30 1.44 3.63 -5.67
C SER A 30 0.03 3.15 -6.02
N LEU A 31 -0.15 2.41 -7.12
CA LEU A 31 -1.45 1.96 -7.60
C LEU A 31 -1.77 0.47 -7.30
N THR A 32 -0.81 -0.36 -6.91
CA THR A 32 -0.98 -1.84 -7.05
C THR A 32 -0.73 -2.71 -5.82
N ASN A 33 -0.31 -2.16 -4.68
CA ASN A 33 0.17 -3.01 -3.56
C ASN A 33 -0.83 -3.19 -2.39
N GLY A 34 -2.01 -2.57 -2.45
CA GLY A 34 -2.98 -2.62 -1.35
C GLY A 34 -3.80 -3.91 -1.29
N THR A 35 -4.26 -4.42 -2.43
CA THR A 35 -5.26 -5.50 -2.48
C THR A 35 -4.68 -6.88 -2.21
N SER A 36 -3.50 -7.20 -2.77
CA SER A 36 -2.83 -8.48 -2.59
C SER A 36 -2.33 -8.69 -1.16
N ALA A 37 -1.84 -7.65 -0.50
CA ALA A 37 -1.41 -7.70 0.91
C ALA A 37 -2.60 -7.89 1.87
N ILE A 38 -3.73 -7.21 1.63
CA ILE A 38 -4.95 -7.38 2.42
C ILE A 38 -5.49 -8.80 2.28
N LEU A 39 -5.58 -9.32 1.05
CA LEU A 39 -6.07 -10.68 0.80
C LEU A 39 -5.19 -11.73 1.51
N ALA A 40 -3.86 -11.60 1.42
CA ALA A 40 -2.93 -12.50 2.10
C ALA A 40 -3.10 -12.46 3.63
N ASN A 41 -3.25 -11.27 4.21
CA ASN A 41 -3.44 -11.11 5.65
C ASN A 41 -4.79 -11.68 6.12
N THR A 42 -5.86 -11.44 5.36
CA THR A 42 -7.20 -11.98 5.68
C THR A 42 -7.26 -13.50 5.62
N LEU A 43 -6.59 -14.12 4.64
CA LEU A 43 -6.52 -15.58 4.53
C LEU A 43 -5.71 -16.20 5.68
N SER A 44 -4.61 -15.55 6.09
CA SER A 44 -3.79 -16.02 7.22
C SER A 44 -4.58 -16.06 8.53
N VAL A 45 -5.34 -14.99 8.83
CA VAL A 45 -6.20 -14.92 10.03
C VAL A 45 -7.31 -15.97 10.00
N LEU A 46 -7.95 -16.17 8.84
CA LEU A 46 -9.00 -17.19 8.69
C LEU A 46 -8.47 -18.61 8.95
N VAL A 47 -7.28 -18.94 8.41
CA VAL A 47 -6.64 -20.25 8.65
C VAL A 47 -6.29 -20.43 10.12
N LEU A 48 -5.76 -19.39 10.78
CA LEU A 48 -5.42 -19.45 12.20
C LEU A 48 -6.63 -19.71 13.10
N LEU A 49 -7.81 -19.18 12.75
CA LEU A 49 -9.03 -19.37 13.54
C LEU A 49 -9.73 -20.71 13.25
N THR A 50 -9.69 -21.18 12.00
CA THR A 50 -10.42 -22.39 11.58
C THR A 50 -9.72 -23.69 11.98
N VAL A 51 -8.39 -23.73 11.92
CA VAL A 51 -7.59 -24.93 12.28
C VAL A 51 -7.82 -25.42 13.73
N PRO A 52 -7.81 -24.57 14.78
CA PRO A 52 -8.06 -25.03 16.14
C PRO A 52 -9.52 -25.46 16.36
N LEU A 53 -10.49 -24.81 15.69
CA LEU A 53 -11.90 -25.19 15.79
C LEU A 53 -12.18 -26.56 15.17
N ILE A 54 -11.56 -26.87 14.03
CA ILE A 54 -11.67 -28.19 13.40
C ILE A 54 -11.07 -29.27 14.31
N LYS A 55 -9.92 -29.00 14.93
CA LYS A 55 -9.32 -29.93 15.90
C LYS A 55 -10.21 -30.15 17.12
N TYR A 56 -10.87 -29.10 17.62
CA TYR A 56 -11.79 -29.20 18.76
C TYR A 56 -13.06 -29.98 18.44
N TYR A 57 -13.54 -29.95 17.20
CA TYR A 57 -14.75 -30.67 16.81
C TYR A 57 -14.50 -32.17 16.53
N PHE A 58 -13.28 -32.53 16.13
CA PHE A 58 -12.90 -33.90 15.76
C PHE A 58 -12.23 -34.71 16.88
N TYR A 59 -11.97 -34.12 18.05
CA TYR A 59 -11.32 -34.74 19.20
C TYR A 59 -12.19 -34.60 20.46
#